data_AF-A0A2S4UTN3-F1
#
_entry.id   AF-A0A2S4UTN3-F1
#
_cell.length_a   1.000
_cell.length_b   1.000
_cell.length_c   1.000
_cell.angle_alpha   90.00
_cell.angle_beta   90.00
_cell.angle_gamma   90.00
#
_symmetry.space_group_name_H-M   'P 1'
#
loop_
_entity.id
_entity.type
_entity.pdbx_description
1 polymer ?
#
loop_
_entity_poly.entity_id
_entity_poly.type
_entity_poly.pdbx_seq_one_letter_code
_entity_poly.pdbx_strand_id
1 'polypeptide(L)'
;MNPISKVLAIPLSTDALESLEPDDVNHVLVCTRVIDNHHKVTLRTANNRYLAADQLGAVSAQQEARGPQEEWIFEPIYDQTDSTIDEDRLKEDGLYALKSNLYSKYLSVDELANGKLEIRCDSDQPTHHLLIRMQAIELTKAKTRLTDERAKKGLTSHDNQSGLTILKPGQSLHDLESNNVGAGRLQLPTQSKSALKKAQKEGRLAEELLDRRSKIKSDRYAK
;
A
#
# COMPACT_ATOMS: atom_id res chain seq x y z
N MET A 1 38.01 16.66 5.09
CA MET A 1 36.54 16.53 5.19
C MET A 1 35.99 16.80 3.81
N ASN A 2 35.43 15.79 3.14
CA ASN A 2 34.82 16.01 1.84
C ASN A 2 33.55 16.86 2.05
N PRO A 3 33.30 17.90 1.23
CA PRO A 3 32.08 18.65 1.34
C PRO A 3 30.91 17.69 1.17
N ILE A 4 30.03 17.65 2.16
CA ILE A 4 28.77 16.94 2.12
C ILE A 4 28.08 17.38 0.82
N SER A 5 27.89 16.46 -0.12
CA SER A 5 27.17 16.72 -1.36
C SER A 5 25.73 17.01 -0.96
N LYS A 6 25.43 18.30 -0.92
CA LYS A 6 24.14 18.84 -0.46
C LYS A 6 23.05 18.47 -1.45
N VAL A 7 21.88 18.14 -0.93
CA VAL A 7 20.67 18.02 -1.75
C VAL A 7 20.29 19.44 -2.19
N LEU A 8 19.99 19.60 -3.47
CA LEU A 8 19.59 20.88 -4.05
C LEU A 8 18.07 20.96 -4.11
N ALA A 9 17.53 22.13 -3.79
CA ALA A 9 16.12 22.44 -3.95
C ALA A 9 15.90 22.98 -5.37
N ILE A 10 15.01 22.35 -6.12
CA ILE A 10 14.60 22.82 -7.45
C ILE A 10 13.07 22.91 -7.42
N PRO A 11 12.49 24.08 -7.74
CA PRO A 11 11.04 24.20 -7.84
C PRO A 11 10.53 23.37 -9.02
N LEU A 12 9.37 22.74 -8.85
CA LEU A 12 8.70 22.02 -9.93
C LEU A 12 8.25 23.00 -11.01
N SER A 13 8.30 22.56 -12.27
CA SER A 13 7.73 23.33 -13.38
C SER A 13 6.21 23.43 -13.24
N THR A 14 5.60 24.44 -13.86
CA THR A 14 4.14 24.55 -13.91
C THR A 14 3.50 23.30 -14.52
N ASP A 15 4.12 22.76 -15.56
CA ASP A 15 3.64 21.59 -16.28
C ASP A 15 3.69 20.33 -15.39
N ALA A 16 4.72 20.18 -14.56
CA ALA A 16 4.82 19.10 -13.58
C ALA A 16 3.78 19.23 -12.47
N LEU A 17 3.45 20.46 -12.04
CA LEU A 17 2.40 20.69 -11.04
C LEU A 17 1.01 20.34 -11.59
N GLU A 18 0.73 20.64 -12.86
CA GLU A 18 -0.55 20.32 -13.51
C GLU A 18 -0.67 18.84 -13.87
N SER A 19 0.37 18.26 -14.47
CA SER A 19 0.38 16.85 -14.91
C SER A 19 0.60 15.87 -13.76
N LEU A 20 1.14 16.32 -12.63
CA LEU A 20 1.61 15.52 -11.51
C LEU A 20 2.71 14.51 -11.91
N GLU A 21 3.40 14.77 -13.01
CA GLU A 21 4.55 14.00 -13.47
C GLU A 21 5.87 14.66 -13.01
N PRO A 22 6.90 13.88 -12.67
CA PRO A 22 8.18 14.43 -12.26
C PRO A 22 8.95 15.01 -13.47
N ASP A 23 9.48 16.23 -13.32
CA ASP A 23 10.38 16.83 -14.34
C ASP A 23 11.71 16.06 -14.51
N ASP A 24 12.27 15.56 -13.40
CA ASP A 24 13.56 14.88 -13.34
C ASP A 24 13.42 13.56 -12.55
N VAL A 25 14.22 12.57 -12.92
CA VAL A 25 14.44 11.33 -12.17
C VAL A 25 14.85 11.63 -10.72
N ASN A 26 15.58 12.72 -10.47
CA ASN A 26 15.97 13.13 -9.12
C ASN A 26 14.80 13.58 -8.23
N HIS A 27 13.64 13.90 -8.81
CA HIS A 27 12.40 14.18 -8.05
C HIS A 27 11.73 12.89 -7.55
N VAL A 28 12.16 11.72 -8.05
CA VAL A 28 11.59 10.43 -7.69
C VAL A 28 12.44 9.75 -6.61
N LEU A 29 11.79 9.42 -5.50
CA LEU A 29 12.39 8.72 -4.36
C LEU A 29 11.71 7.37 -4.15
N VAL A 30 12.49 6.35 -3.81
CA VAL A 30 11.96 5.05 -3.38
C VAL A 30 11.76 5.08 -1.87
N CYS A 31 10.49 5.11 -1.46
CA CYS A 31 10.11 5.03 -0.06
C CYS A 31 9.99 3.57 0.39
N THR A 32 10.76 3.18 1.42
CA THR A 32 10.69 1.84 2.01
C THR A 32 10.41 1.93 3.49
N ARG A 33 9.37 1.23 3.94
CA ARG A 33 9.02 1.15 5.37
C ARG A 33 10.13 0.42 6.16
N VAL A 34 10.49 0.99 7.32
CA VAL A 34 11.44 0.35 8.25
C VAL A 34 10.80 -0.92 8.83
N ILE A 35 11.60 -1.96 9.01
CA ILE A 35 11.15 -3.22 9.61
C ILE A 35 10.80 -2.92 11.07
N ASP A 36 9.74 -3.54 11.60
CA ASP A 36 9.24 -3.35 12.97
C ASP A 36 8.54 -2.02 13.30
N ASN A 37 8.47 -1.06 12.37
CA ASN A 37 7.76 0.20 12.59
C ASN A 37 6.81 0.56 11.44
N HIS A 38 5.56 0.88 11.78
CA HIS A 38 4.52 1.21 10.80
C HIS A 38 4.59 2.65 10.25
N HIS A 39 5.27 3.56 10.95
CA HIS A 39 5.28 4.99 10.63
C HIS A 39 6.63 5.49 10.12
N LYS A 40 7.70 4.71 10.33
CA LYS A 40 9.04 5.05 9.87
C LYS A 40 9.30 4.53 8.47
N VAL A 41 9.94 5.38 7.68
CA VAL A 41 10.33 5.07 6.31
C VAL A 41 11.77 5.52 6.05
N THR A 42 12.36 4.96 5.02
CA THR A 42 13.64 5.39 4.45
C THR A 42 13.39 5.85 3.02
N LEU A 43 14.07 6.91 2.60
CA LEU A 43 13.92 7.48 1.26
C LEU A 43 15.21 7.29 0.48
N ARG A 44 15.16 6.49 -0.59
CA ARG A 44 16.31 6.24 -1.46
C ARG A 44 16.22 7.07 -2.73
N THR A 45 17.27 7.82 -3.01
CA THR A 45 17.45 8.62 -4.23
C THR A 45 17.76 7.75 -5.45
N ALA A 46 17.62 8.33 -6.65
CA ALA A 46 17.99 7.70 -7.92
C ALA A 46 19.46 7.22 -7.95
N ASN A 47 20.33 7.88 -7.20
CA ASN A 47 21.76 7.54 -7.07
C ASN A 47 22.03 6.41 -6.07
N ASN A 48 21.00 5.63 -5.69
CA ASN A 48 21.09 4.50 -4.76
C ASN A 48 21.50 4.84 -3.32
N ARG A 49 21.47 6.13 -2.95
CA ARG A 49 21.81 6.62 -1.61
C ARG A 49 20.56 7.08 -0.86
N TYR A 50 20.64 7.09 0.47
CA TYR A 50 19.54 7.46 1.34
C TYR A 50 19.57 8.94 1.71
N LEU A 51 18.39 9.57 1.73
CA LEU A 51 18.21 10.92 2.24
C LEU A 51 18.41 10.90 3.76
N ALA A 52 19.27 11.77 4.26
CA ALA A 52 19.65 11.87 5.67
C ALA A 52 19.61 13.32 6.13
N ALA A 53 19.20 13.53 7.39
CA ALA A 53 19.35 14.79 8.10
C ALA A 53 20.53 14.70 9.08
N ASP A 54 21.21 15.82 9.28
CA ASP A 54 22.23 16.00 10.33
C ASP A 54 21.64 16.76 11.53
N GLN A 55 22.34 16.70 12.67
CA GLN A 55 21.95 17.39 13.90
C GLN A 55 21.83 18.91 13.74
N LEU A 56 22.62 19.48 12.81
CA LEU A 56 22.59 20.91 12.48
C LEU A 56 21.51 21.28 11.44
N GLY A 57 20.67 20.32 11.05
CA GLY A 57 19.62 20.50 10.05
C GLY A 57 20.11 20.45 8.59
N ALA A 58 21.36 20.08 8.33
CA ALA A 58 21.84 19.89 6.97
C ALA A 58 21.25 18.60 6.37
N VAL A 59 20.78 18.67 5.12
CA VAL A 59 20.19 17.52 4.42
C VAL A 59 21.13 17.03 3.32
N SER A 60 21.37 15.72 3.31
CA SER A 60 22.32 15.08 2.40
C SER A 60 21.79 13.75 1.88
N ALA A 61 22.37 13.26 0.77
CA ALA A 61 22.09 11.94 0.22
C ALA A 61 23.38 11.20 -0.12
N GLN A 62 24.17 10.89 0.91
CA GLN A 62 25.51 10.30 0.75
C GLN A 62 25.58 8.82 1.15
N GLN A 63 24.78 8.42 2.13
CA GLN A 63 24.91 7.09 2.74
C GLN A 63 24.26 6.02 1.86
N GLU A 64 24.99 4.93 1.64
CA GLU A 64 24.45 3.73 0.97
C GLU A 64 23.71 2.82 1.94
N ALA A 65 23.99 2.98 3.24
CA ALA A 65 23.36 2.22 4.31
C ALA A 65 22.20 3.01 4.94
N ARG A 66 21.18 2.27 5.39
CA ARG A 66 20.10 2.80 6.22
C ARG A 66 20.57 2.88 7.68
N GLY A 67 20.68 4.07 8.22
CA GLY A 67 20.96 4.34 9.63
C GLY A 67 19.85 5.18 10.27
N PRO A 68 20.06 5.60 11.53
CA PRO A 68 19.08 6.42 12.26
C PRO A 68 18.83 7.79 11.62
N GLN A 69 19.81 8.36 10.92
CA GLN A 69 19.72 9.66 10.26
C GLN A 69 18.88 9.62 8.98
N GLU A 70 18.73 8.43 8.38
CA GLU A 70 17.98 8.15 7.16
C GLU A 70 16.52 7.77 7.42
N GLU A 71 16.08 7.75 8.68
CA GLU A 71 14.72 7.44 9.08
C GLU A 71 13.85 8.70 9.10
N TRP A 72 12.74 8.63 8.38
CA TRP A 72 11.77 9.73 8.24
C TRP A 72 10.36 9.29 8.62
N ILE A 73 9.53 10.26 8.96
CA ILE A 73 8.11 10.08 9.27
C ILE A 73 7.32 11.06 8.38
N PHE A 74 6.29 10.56 7.70
CA PHE A 74 5.34 11.40 6.98
C PHE A 74 4.18 11.77 7.92
N GLU A 75 3.97 13.05 8.15
CA GLU A 75 2.83 13.58 8.90
C GLU A 75 1.88 14.31 7.93
N PRO A 76 0.60 13.92 7.85
CA PRO A 76 -0.36 14.63 7.01
C PRO A 76 -0.55 16.05 7.52
N ILE A 77 -0.60 17.03 6.60
CA ILE A 77 -0.89 18.40 6.97
C ILE A 77 -2.38 18.68 6.74
N TYR A 78 -3.02 19.25 7.75
CA TYR A 78 -4.43 19.64 7.70
C TYR A 78 -4.50 21.15 7.57
N ASP A 79 -5.25 21.64 6.59
CA ASP A 79 -5.46 23.07 6.46
C ASP A 79 -6.46 23.53 7.54
N GLN A 80 -6.05 24.44 8.42
CA GLN A 80 -6.83 24.86 9.60
C GLN A 80 -7.94 25.87 9.26
N THR A 81 -8.20 26.13 7.97
CA THR A 81 -9.03 27.24 7.52
C THR A 81 -10.54 26.97 7.56
N ASP A 82 -10.99 25.74 7.79
CA ASP A 82 -12.43 25.43 7.90
C ASP A 82 -12.74 24.60 9.15
N SER A 83 -12.96 25.29 10.27
CA SER A 83 -13.31 24.70 11.57
C SER A 83 -14.73 24.11 11.67
N THR A 84 -15.40 23.87 10.54
CA THR A 84 -16.72 23.25 10.51
C THR A 84 -16.86 22.35 9.29
N ILE A 85 -17.17 21.07 9.53
CA ILE A 85 -17.76 20.07 8.63
C ILE A 85 -16.77 19.01 8.09
N ASP A 86 -17.01 17.77 8.53
CA ASP A 86 -16.64 16.47 7.96
C ASP A 86 -15.16 16.11 7.84
N GLU A 87 -14.72 15.08 8.59
CA GLU A 87 -13.42 14.38 8.45
C GLU A 87 -13.11 13.86 7.03
N ASP A 88 -14.06 13.98 6.11
CA ASP A 88 -14.02 13.48 4.74
C ASP A 88 -13.76 14.59 3.69
N ARG A 89 -13.63 15.86 4.11
CA ARG A 89 -13.42 16.98 3.20
C ARG A 89 -11.99 17.52 3.24
N LEU A 90 -11.28 17.19 2.15
CA LEU A 90 -10.10 17.86 1.60
C LEU A 90 -8.86 17.83 2.50
N LYS A 91 -8.26 16.63 2.59
CA LYS A 91 -6.80 16.59 2.41
C LYS A 91 -6.52 17.28 1.08
N GLU A 92 -5.81 18.40 1.05
CA GLU A 92 -5.18 18.77 -0.21
C GLU A 92 -4.28 17.58 -0.61
N ASP A 93 -4.70 16.85 -1.64
CA ASP A 93 -4.18 15.53 -1.93
C ASP A 93 -2.64 15.58 -2.07
N GLY A 94 -1.94 14.85 -1.20
CA GLY A 94 -0.48 14.73 -1.26
C GLY A 94 0.33 15.78 -0.50
N LEU A 95 -0.28 16.64 0.33
CA LEU A 95 0.48 17.49 1.26
C LEU A 95 0.85 16.74 2.53
N TYR A 96 2.16 16.56 2.72
CA TYR A 96 2.74 15.89 3.87
C TYR A 96 3.95 16.66 4.37
N ALA A 97 4.07 16.78 5.68
CA ALA A 97 5.30 17.22 6.32
C ALA A 97 6.23 16.02 6.48
N LEU A 98 7.49 16.20 6.11
CA LEU A 98 8.52 15.19 6.30
C LEU A 98 9.31 15.51 7.57
N LYS A 99 9.30 14.59 8.54
CA LYS A 99 9.98 14.77 9.82
C LYS A 99 11.12 13.78 10.00
N SER A 100 12.29 14.26 10.41
CA SER A 100 13.41 13.39 10.79
C SER A 100 13.06 12.63 12.07
N ASN A 101 13.19 11.31 12.05
CA ASN A 101 12.90 10.49 13.24
C ASN A 101 13.91 10.74 14.36
N LEU A 102 15.20 10.91 14.03
CA LEU A 102 16.26 11.06 15.04
C LEU A 102 16.21 12.43 15.71
N TYR A 103 16.01 13.50 14.94
CA TYR A 103 16.09 14.87 15.44
C TYR A 103 14.72 15.49 15.75
N SER A 104 13.62 14.83 15.35
CA SER A 104 12.25 15.34 15.51
C SER A 104 12.02 16.72 14.90
N LYS A 105 12.79 17.08 13.86
CA LYS A 105 12.68 18.32 13.09
C LYS A 105 12.04 18.06 11.73
N TYR A 106 11.41 19.09 11.18
CA TYR A 106 10.74 19.05 9.89
C TYR A 106 11.67 19.51 8.76
N LEU A 107 11.53 18.87 7.60
CA LEU A 107 12.13 19.33 6.36
C LEU A 107 11.49 20.66 5.96
N SER A 108 12.32 21.65 5.62
CA SER A 108 11.91 22.94 5.09
C SER A 108 12.75 23.31 3.88
N VAL A 109 12.23 24.24 3.08
CA VAL A 109 12.94 24.85 1.97
C VAL A 109 13.09 26.33 2.30
N ASP A 110 14.33 26.78 2.46
CA ASP A 110 14.66 28.14 2.82
C ASP A 110 15.19 28.88 1.57
N GLU A 111 14.77 30.13 1.40
CA GLU A 111 15.29 31.02 0.36
C GLU A 111 16.42 31.88 0.92
N LEU A 112 17.64 31.70 0.41
CA LEU A 112 18.78 32.52 0.79
C LEU A 112 18.69 33.89 0.10
N ALA A 113 19.38 34.89 0.66
CA ALA A 113 19.40 36.28 0.16
C ALA A 113 19.85 36.44 -1.31
N ASN A 114 20.41 35.40 -1.93
CA ASN A 114 20.79 35.36 -3.34
C ASN A 114 19.72 34.72 -4.25
N GLY A 115 18.51 34.45 -3.73
CA GLY A 115 17.43 33.77 -4.45
C GLY A 115 17.68 32.26 -4.64
N LYS A 116 18.67 31.69 -3.96
CA LYS A 116 18.94 30.25 -4.01
C LYS A 116 18.10 29.54 -2.95
N LEU A 117 17.39 28.50 -3.36
CA LEU A 117 16.67 27.61 -2.46
C LEU A 117 17.63 26.57 -1.84
N GLU A 118 17.55 26.37 -0.53
CA GLU A 118 18.29 25.35 0.21
C GLU A 118 17.30 24.48 1.02
N ILE A 119 17.46 23.15 0.96
CA ILE A 119 16.69 22.23 1.79
C ILE A 119 17.40 22.08 3.14
N ARG A 120 16.64 22.27 4.22
CA ARG A 120 17.09 22.10 5.60
C ARG A 120 16.12 21.22 6.39
N CYS A 121 16.55 20.77 7.56
CA CYS A 121 15.78 19.94 8.48
C CYS A 121 15.98 20.40 9.93
N ASP A 122 15.77 21.69 10.18
CA ASP A 122 15.87 22.32 11.49
C ASP A 122 14.57 23.00 11.94
N SER A 123 13.52 22.99 11.11
CA SER A 123 12.22 23.56 11.46
C SER A 123 11.53 22.78 12.58
N ASP A 124 10.97 23.51 13.54
CA ASP A 124 10.11 22.96 14.60
C ASP A 124 8.64 22.80 14.18
N GLN A 125 8.25 23.42 13.07
CA GLN A 125 6.88 23.41 12.57
C GLN A 125 6.79 22.70 11.21
N PRO A 126 5.68 21.99 10.92
CA PRO A 126 5.46 21.38 9.61
C PRO A 126 5.40 22.48 8.54
N THR A 127 6.11 22.27 7.43
CA THR A 127 6.09 23.19 6.29
C THR A 127 5.31 22.59 5.12
N HIS A 128 4.68 23.45 4.32
CA HIS A 128 3.80 23.06 3.21
C HIS A 128 4.51 23.07 1.84
N HIS A 129 5.84 23.00 1.83
CA HIS A 129 6.62 23.18 0.60
C HIS A 129 6.79 21.89 -0.24
N LEU A 130 6.29 20.76 0.25
CA LEU A 130 6.52 19.45 -0.37
C LEU A 130 5.18 18.83 -0.77
N LEU A 131 5.06 18.56 -2.06
CA LEU A 131 3.98 17.76 -2.62
C LEU A 131 4.51 16.33 -2.81
N ILE A 132 3.90 15.38 -2.11
CA ILE A 132 4.29 13.97 -2.10
C ILE A 132 3.16 13.14 -2.70
N ARG A 133 3.46 12.48 -3.81
CA ARG A 133 2.54 11.57 -4.50
C ARG A 133 3.18 10.22 -4.71
N MET A 134 2.34 9.19 -4.75
CA MET A 134 2.75 7.83 -5.08
C MET A 134 2.45 7.57 -6.56
N GLN A 135 3.44 7.05 -7.29
CA GLN A 135 3.22 6.66 -8.69
C GLN A 135 2.08 5.64 -8.80
N ALA A 136 1.17 5.86 -9.75
CA ALA A 136 -0.06 5.08 -9.91
C ALA A 136 0.18 3.56 -10.07
N ILE A 137 1.28 3.19 -10.72
CA ILE A 137 1.68 1.78 -10.89
C ILE A 137 2.03 1.15 -9.54
N GLU A 138 2.80 1.84 -8.69
CA GLU A 138 3.19 1.31 -7.39
C GLU A 138 2.01 1.29 -6.42
N LEU A 139 1.09 2.25 -6.54
CA LEU A 139 -0.17 2.25 -5.80
C LEU A 139 -1.04 1.04 -6.17
N THR A 140 -1.14 0.71 -7.47
CA THR A 140 -1.86 -0.50 -7.93
C THR A 140 -1.20 -1.76 -7.38
N LYS A 141 0.13 -1.88 -7.48
CA LYS A 141 0.87 -3.03 -6.93
C LYS A 141 0.69 -3.15 -5.41
N ALA A 142 0.73 -2.04 -4.67
CA ALA A 142 0.53 -2.02 -3.23
C ALA A 142 -0.89 -2.50 -2.85
N LYS A 143 -1.93 -2.05 -3.57
CA LYS A 143 -3.31 -2.53 -3.38
C LYS A 143 -3.41 -4.04 -3.60
N THR A 144 -2.83 -4.56 -4.68
CA THR A 144 -2.82 -6.01 -4.96
C THR A 144 -2.08 -6.81 -3.88
N ARG A 145 -0.90 -6.34 -3.43
CA ARG A 145 -0.16 -6.97 -2.33
C ARG A 145 -0.98 -7.02 -1.05
N LEU A 146 -1.69 -5.95 -0.72
CA LEU A 146 -2.54 -5.87 0.47
C LEU A 146 -3.73 -6.85 0.37
N THR A 147 -4.39 -6.94 -0.79
CA THR A 147 -5.47 -7.91 -1.01
C THR A 147 -4.96 -9.35 -0.90
N ASP A 148 -3.77 -9.63 -1.42
CA ASP A 148 -3.15 -10.95 -1.35
C ASP A 148 -2.72 -11.31 0.07
N GLU A 149 -2.16 -10.36 0.84
CA GLU A 149 -1.85 -10.57 2.25
C GLU A 149 -3.11 -10.80 3.09
N ARG A 150 -4.18 -10.04 2.84
CA ARG A 150 -5.48 -10.26 3.50
C ARG A 150 -6.07 -11.62 3.14
N ALA A 151 -5.99 -12.02 1.87
CA ALA A 151 -6.41 -13.33 1.42
C ALA A 151 -5.58 -14.44 2.09
N LYS A 152 -4.25 -14.28 2.18
CA LYS A 152 -3.36 -15.22 2.88
C LYS A 152 -3.67 -15.27 4.37
N LYS A 153 -3.79 -14.14 5.07
CA LYS A 153 -4.16 -14.10 6.49
C LYS A 153 -5.55 -14.72 6.75
N GLY A 154 -6.50 -14.56 5.82
CA GLY A 154 -7.79 -15.24 5.85
C GLY A 154 -7.74 -16.74 5.52
N LEU A 155 -6.67 -17.23 4.89
CA LEU A 155 -6.43 -18.65 4.60
C LEU A 155 -5.45 -19.32 5.57
N THR A 156 -4.64 -18.57 6.31
CA THR A 156 -3.58 -19.06 7.21
C THR A 156 -3.85 -18.80 8.68
N SER A 157 -5.08 -18.43 9.07
CA SER A 157 -5.50 -18.60 10.47
C SER A 157 -5.52 -20.11 10.77
N HIS A 158 -4.36 -20.63 11.14
CA HIS A 158 -4.18 -21.93 11.78
C HIS A 158 -4.73 -21.87 13.20
N ASP A 159 -6.04 -21.66 13.31
CA ASP A 159 -6.79 -22.02 14.50
C ASP A 159 -7.97 -22.89 14.06
N ASN A 160 -7.63 -24.13 13.71
CA ASN A 160 -8.58 -25.21 13.43
C ASN A 160 -9.26 -25.69 14.73
N GLN A 161 -9.75 -24.78 15.57
CA GLN A 161 -10.61 -25.10 16.72
C GLN A 161 -12.06 -24.70 16.52
N SER A 162 -12.38 -23.92 15.48
CA SER A 162 -13.77 -23.66 15.12
C SER A 162 -14.00 -24.06 13.67
N GLY A 163 -14.87 -25.06 13.46
CA GLY A 163 -15.24 -25.58 12.14
C GLY A 163 -16.03 -24.60 11.28
N LEU A 164 -15.61 -23.35 11.19
CA LEU A 164 -16.25 -22.33 10.37
C LEU A 164 -15.68 -22.35 8.95
N THR A 165 -16.47 -22.88 8.04
CA THR A 165 -16.23 -22.76 6.60
C THR A 165 -16.65 -21.36 6.14
N ILE A 166 -15.70 -20.52 5.75
CA ILE A 166 -15.98 -19.16 5.27
C ILE A 166 -16.58 -19.25 3.85
N LEU A 167 -17.83 -18.79 3.72
CA LEU A 167 -18.56 -18.67 2.46
C LEU A 167 -17.94 -17.56 1.60
N LYS A 168 -17.74 -17.82 0.30
CA LYS A 168 -17.43 -16.75 -0.66
C LYS A 168 -18.64 -15.83 -0.82
N PRO A 169 -18.46 -14.55 -1.20
CA PRO A 169 -19.59 -13.64 -1.47
C PRO A 169 -20.56 -14.28 -2.47
N GLY A 170 -21.80 -14.51 -2.04
CA GLY A 170 -22.86 -15.15 -2.84
C GLY A 170 -23.01 -16.67 -2.68
N GLN A 171 -22.25 -17.33 -1.80
CA GLN A 171 -22.54 -18.72 -1.41
C GLN A 171 -23.42 -18.76 -0.16
N SER A 172 -24.46 -19.59 -0.17
CA SER A 172 -25.35 -19.83 0.97
C SER A 172 -24.91 -21.06 1.78
N LEU A 173 -25.31 -21.14 3.04
CA LEU A 173 -25.09 -22.30 3.91
C LEU A 173 -25.65 -23.60 3.29
N HIS A 174 -26.76 -23.49 2.55
CA HIS A 174 -27.37 -24.60 1.83
C HIS A 174 -26.49 -25.17 0.70
N ASP A 175 -25.68 -24.31 0.07
CA ASP A 175 -24.72 -24.72 -0.97
C ASP A 175 -23.54 -25.54 -0.39
N LEU A 176 -23.21 -25.35 0.89
CA LEU A 176 -22.20 -26.15 1.59
C LEU A 176 -22.78 -27.49 2.04
N GLU A 177 -23.97 -27.48 2.64
CA GLU A 177 -24.63 -28.69 3.14
C GLU A 177 -24.94 -29.69 2.02
N SER A 178 -25.36 -29.19 0.85
CA SER A 178 -25.64 -30.03 -0.33
C SER A 178 -24.38 -30.72 -0.89
N ASN A 179 -23.22 -30.09 -0.72
CA ASN A 179 -21.90 -30.55 -1.19
C ASN A 179 -21.09 -31.34 -0.14
N ASN A 180 -21.59 -31.44 1.10
CA ASN A 180 -20.94 -32.24 2.12
C ASN A 180 -21.12 -33.75 1.86
N VAL A 181 -19.99 -34.44 1.67
CA VAL A 181 -19.89 -35.90 1.74
C VAL A 181 -19.15 -36.21 3.04
N GLY A 182 -19.66 -37.21 3.79
CA GLY A 182 -19.30 -37.50 5.18
C GLY A 182 -17.86 -37.18 5.59
N ALA A 183 -17.74 -36.49 6.74
CA ALA A 183 -16.53 -35.95 7.37
C ALA A 183 -16.13 -34.49 7.03
N GLY A 184 -17.07 -33.64 6.61
CA GLY A 184 -16.90 -32.18 6.63
C GLY A 184 -15.83 -31.63 5.69
N ARG A 185 -15.36 -32.42 4.72
CA ARG A 185 -14.43 -31.97 3.69
C ARG A 185 -15.20 -31.59 2.43
N LEU A 186 -15.14 -30.30 2.09
CA LEU A 186 -15.70 -29.77 0.85
C LEU A 186 -14.87 -30.31 -0.34
N GLN A 187 -15.42 -31.23 -1.11
CA GLN A 187 -14.82 -31.67 -2.36
C GLN A 187 -15.29 -30.76 -3.49
N LEU A 188 -14.38 -29.92 -3.99
CA LEU A 188 -14.66 -29.09 -5.15
C LEU A 188 -14.58 -29.95 -6.42
N PRO A 189 -15.58 -29.90 -7.32
CA PRO A 189 -15.50 -30.60 -8.59
C PRO A 189 -14.35 -30.02 -9.43
N THR A 190 -13.55 -30.89 -10.03
CA THR A 190 -12.46 -30.55 -10.96
C THR A 190 -12.96 -29.97 -12.29
N GLN A 191 -14.27 -30.07 -12.56
CA GLN A 191 -14.88 -29.65 -13.82
C GLN A 191 -15.21 -28.15 -13.86
N SER A 192 -15.06 -27.55 -15.04
CA SER A 192 -15.27 -26.12 -15.26
C SER A 192 -16.75 -25.68 -15.13
N LYS A 193 -16.98 -24.39 -14.90
CA LYS A 193 -18.31 -23.79 -14.67
C LYS A 193 -19.15 -23.62 -15.94
N SER A 194 -18.61 -23.94 -17.12
CA SER A 194 -19.28 -23.71 -18.42
C SER A 194 -20.52 -24.60 -18.59
N ALA A 195 -20.45 -25.86 -18.17
CA ALA A 195 -21.58 -26.79 -18.25
C ALA A 195 -22.78 -26.35 -17.39
N LEU A 196 -22.55 -25.81 -16.19
CA LEU A 196 -23.63 -25.26 -15.35
C LEU A 196 -24.29 -24.04 -15.98
N LYS A 197 -23.51 -23.15 -16.61
CA LYS A 197 -24.06 -21.97 -17.30
C LYS A 197 -24.89 -22.38 -18.52
N LYS A 198 -24.50 -23.44 -19.22
CA LYS A 198 -25.25 -24.01 -20.34
C LYS A 198 -26.56 -24.66 -19.86
N ALA A 199 -26.47 -25.51 -18.83
CA ALA A 199 -27.63 -26.16 -18.22
C ALA A 199 -28.62 -25.15 -17.60
N GLN A 200 -28.13 -24.02 -17.08
CA GLN A 200 -28.98 -22.93 -16.59
C GLN A 200 -29.79 -22.27 -17.71
N LYS A 201 -29.17 -22.05 -18.88
CA LYS A 201 -29.86 -21.51 -20.05
C LYS A 201 -30.86 -22.50 -20.65
N GLU A 202 -30.56 -23.80 -20.56
CA GLU A 202 -31.38 -24.90 -21.09
C GLU A 202 -32.47 -25.37 -20.09
N GLY A 203 -32.57 -24.75 -18.90
CA GLY A 203 -33.53 -25.15 -17.87
C GLY A 203 -33.22 -26.48 -17.18
N ARG A 204 -32.07 -27.10 -17.49
CA ARG A 204 -31.63 -28.42 -17.04
C ARG A 204 -30.64 -28.37 -15.87
N LEU A 205 -30.61 -27.25 -15.14
CA LEU A 205 -29.65 -27.02 -14.04
C LEU A 205 -29.71 -28.10 -12.97
N ALA A 206 -30.91 -28.54 -12.59
CA ALA A 206 -31.11 -29.51 -11.51
C ALA A 206 -30.49 -30.88 -11.82
N GLU A 207 -30.58 -31.34 -13.07
CA GLU A 207 -30.02 -32.62 -13.48
C GLU A 207 -28.49 -32.58 -13.55
N GLU A 208 -27.92 -31.50 -14.07
CA GLU A 208 -26.46 -31.30 -14.14
C GLU A 208 -25.85 -31.19 -12.73
N LEU A 209 -26.56 -30.56 -11.78
CA LEU A 209 -26.14 -30.52 -10.38
C LEU A 209 -26.21 -31.91 -9.72
N LEU A 210 -27.23 -32.70 -10.05
CA LEU A 210 -27.37 -34.07 -9.55
C LEU A 210 -26.24 -34.98 -10.08
N ASP A 211 -25.88 -34.86 -11.36
CA ASP A 211 -24.82 -35.63 -11.99
C ASP A 211 -23.42 -35.21 -11.50
N ARG A 212 -23.23 -33.95 -11.13
CA ARG A 212 -22.01 -33.52 -10.42
C ARG A 212 -21.94 -34.11 -9.03
N ARG A 213 -23.06 -34.17 -8.32
CA ARG A 213 -23.13 -34.72 -6.96
C ARG A 213 -22.86 -36.23 -6.94
N SER A 214 -23.38 -36.98 -7.91
CA SER A 214 -23.11 -38.42 -8.06
C SER A 214 -21.63 -38.68 -8.34
N LYS A 215 -20.98 -37.89 -9.19
CA LYS A 215 -19.53 -38.01 -9.48
C LYS A 215 -18.64 -37.70 -8.27
N ILE A 216 -19.04 -36.77 -7.40
CA ILE A 216 -18.29 -36.41 -6.19
C ILE A 216 -18.47 -37.47 -5.10
N LYS A 217 -19.67 -38.05 -4.97
CA LYS A 217 -19.94 -39.12 -4.01
C LYS A 217 -19.47 -40.44 -4.62
N SER A 218 -18.23 -40.84 -4.33
CA SER A 218 -17.83 -42.23 -4.55
C SER A 218 -18.79 -43.13 -3.77
N ASP A 219 -19.59 -43.92 -4.48
CA ASP A 219 -20.50 -44.86 -3.88
C ASP A 219 -19.68 -45.92 -3.12
N ARG A 220 -19.77 -45.90 -1.78
CA ARG A 220 -19.05 -46.85 -0.93
C ARG A 220 -19.74 -48.23 -0.93
N TYR A 221 -20.94 -48.34 -1.51
CA TYR A 221 -21.74 -49.56 -1.53
C TYR A 221 -22.04 -50.10 -2.94
N ALA A 222 -21.46 -49.50 -3.99
CA ALA A 222 -21.45 -50.12 -5.31
C ALA A 222 -20.28 -51.13 -5.40
N LYS A 223 -20.55 -52.37 -4.97
CA LYS A 223 -19.82 -53.56 -5.41
C LYS A 223 -20.82 -54.63 -5.81
#